data_AF-A0A965ZCY4-F1
#
_entry.id   AF-A0A965ZCY4-F1
#
_cell.length_a   1.000
_cell.length_b   1.000
_cell.length_c   1.000
_cell.angle_alpha   90.00
_cell.angle_beta   90.00
_cell.angle_gamma   90.00
#
_symmetry.space_group_name_H-M   'P 1'
#
loop_
_entity.id
_entity.type
_entity.pdbx_description
1 polymer ?
#
loop_
_entity_poly.entity_id
_entity_poly.type
_entity_poly.pdbx_seq_one_letter_code
_entity_poly.pdbx_strand_id
1 'polypeptide(L)'
;MKSLCFYFQVHQPFRLRSYRFFDMGVNHNYYDDYQNKFILRRVAERSYLPMNKLLMELIKNYGSAFKVSFSITGLALEQLRWYAPDVLKSFHDLAKTGHVEFLAETYSHSLASLRNRREFISQINKHSALVQEIFGVKPTTFRNTELIYSDDIADMVYDLGYTTILTEGAKHVLGWKSPNFLYHSAHNPKMNVLLRNYQLSDDIAFRFSEKGWSEYPLTAEKFSQWVNAMDENHEVLNLFMDYETFGE
;
A
#
# COMPACT_ATOMS: atom_id res chain seq x y z
N MET A 1 -22.16 -0.44 12.45
CA MET A 1 -21.85 -0.60 11.00
C MET A 1 -20.34 -0.69 10.90
N LYS A 2 -19.79 -1.78 10.37
CA LYS A 2 -18.34 -2.01 10.30
C LYS A 2 -17.74 -1.15 9.19
N SER A 3 -16.58 -0.54 9.41
CA SER A 3 -15.87 0.22 8.37
C SER A 3 -14.91 -0.69 7.60
N LEU A 4 -15.07 -0.77 6.28
CA LEU A 4 -14.17 -1.52 5.42
C LEU A 4 -13.07 -0.59 4.91
N CYS A 5 -11.80 -0.93 5.19
CA CYS A 5 -10.64 -0.17 4.73
C CYS A 5 -9.93 -0.96 3.63
N PHE A 6 -10.04 -0.47 2.40
CA PHE A 6 -9.23 -0.94 1.27
C PHE A 6 -7.95 -0.13 1.20
N TYR A 7 -6.83 -0.82 1.38
CA TYR A 7 -5.51 -0.24 1.19
C TYR A 7 -4.73 -1.07 0.16
N PHE A 8 -4.14 -0.36 -0.80
CA PHE A 8 -3.34 -0.94 -1.87
C PHE A 8 -1.91 -0.42 -1.86
N GLN A 9 -0.96 -1.34 -1.87
CA GLN A 9 0.46 -1.06 -2.02
C GLN A 9 0.83 -1.06 -3.50
N VAL A 10 1.51 -0.01 -3.95
CA VAL A 10 2.08 0.10 -5.30
C VAL A 10 3.58 0.26 -5.17
N HIS A 11 4.30 -0.81 -5.49
CA HIS A 11 5.76 -0.80 -5.47
C HIS A 11 6.33 -1.46 -6.71
N GLN A 12 7.28 -0.77 -7.35
CA GLN A 12 8.07 -1.32 -8.44
C GLN A 12 9.54 -0.99 -8.17
N PRO A 13 10.42 -2.00 -8.05
CA PRO A 13 11.85 -1.76 -7.92
C PRO A 13 12.47 -1.41 -9.28
N PHE A 14 13.64 -0.77 -9.26
CA PHE A 14 14.47 -0.67 -10.46
C PHE A 14 15.27 -1.95 -10.66
N ARG A 15 15.15 -2.55 -11.84
CA ARG A 15 15.91 -3.71 -12.28
C ARG A 15 17.29 -3.23 -12.72
N LEU A 16 18.31 -3.91 -12.23
CA LEU A 16 19.69 -3.66 -12.61
C LEU A 16 19.98 -4.35 -13.95
N ARG A 17 20.79 -3.70 -14.79
CA ARG A 17 21.33 -4.36 -15.97
C ARG A 17 22.36 -5.40 -15.56
N SER A 18 22.71 -6.28 -16.50
CA SER A 18 23.91 -7.11 -16.35
C SER A 18 25.15 -6.21 -16.31
N TYR A 19 25.74 -6.08 -15.13
CA TYR A 19 26.94 -5.26 -14.88
C TYR A 19 28.15 -6.17 -14.73
N ARG A 20 29.09 -6.10 -15.67
CA ARG A 20 30.25 -7.01 -15.73
C ARG A 20 31.51 -6.33 -15.19
N PHE A 21 32.53 -7.13 -14.92
CA PHE A 21 33.85 -6.64 -14.47
C PHE A 21 34.40 -5.52 -15.38
N PHE A 22 34.23 -5.65 -16.70
CA PHE A 22 34.69 -4.65 -17.68
C PHE A 22 33.89 -3.34 -17.67
N ASP A 23 32.70 -3.30 -17.05
CA ASP A 23 31.93 -2.07 -16.89
C ASP A 23 32.45 -1.19 -15.74
N MET A 24 33.21 -1.76 -14.80
CA MET A 24 33.67 -1.08 -13.60
C MET A 24 34.56 0.11 -13.93
N GLY A 25 34.17 1.31 -13.47
CA GLY A 25 34.90 2.55 -13.71
C GLY A 25 34.75 3.14 -15.12
N VAL A 26 33.97 2.50 -15.99
CA VAL A 26 33.74 2.95 -17.38
C VAL A 26 32.27 3.31 -17.60
N ASN A 27 31.34 2.43 -17.20
CA ASN A 27 29.92 2.62 -17.41
C ASN A 27 29.20 2.73 -16.07
N HIS A 28 28.57 3.89 -15.83
CA HIS A 28 27.84 4.21 -14.61
C HIS A 28 26.31 4.15 -14.78
N ASN A 29 25.81 3.72 -15.93
CA ASN A 29 24.41 3.32 -16.03
C ASN A 29 24.25 1.94 -15.39
N TYR A 30 23.50 1.81 -14.31
CA TYR A 30 23.30 0.56 -13.58
C TYR A 30 21.95 -0.10 -13.86
N TYR A 31 21.03 0.61 -14.51
CA TYR A 31 19.64 0.19 -14.64
C TYR A 31 19.34 -0.40 -16.01
N ASP A 32 18.43 -1.37 -16.04
CA ASP A 32 17.88 -1.90 -17.29
C ASP A 32 16.60 -1.14 -17.64
N ASP A 33 16.76 0.00 -18.31
CA ASP A 33 15.64 0.89 -18.70
C ASP A 33 14.59 0.15 -19.55
N TYR A 34 15.03 -0.78 -20.40
CA TYR A 34 14.13 -1.56 -21.24
C TYR A 34 13.26 -2.48 -20.38
N GLN A 35 13.86 -3.27 -19.48
CA GLN A 35 13.12 -4.16 -18.59
C GLN A 35 12.21 -3.38 -17.64
N ASN A 36 12.71 -2.28 -17.05
CA ASN A 36 11.92 -1.42 -16.16
C ASN A 36 10.67 -0.90 -16.87
N LYS A 37 10.84 -0.33 -18.08
CA LYS A 37 9.72 0.16 -18.88
C LYS A 37 8.76 -0.97 -19.28
N PHE A 38 9.29 -2.08 -19.78
CA PHE A 38 8.48 -3.20 -20.27
C PHE A 38 7.61 -3.79 -19.17
N ILE A 39 8.20 -4.08 -18.00
CA ILE A 39 7.47 -4.65 -16.86
C ILE A 39 6.44 -3.66 -16.34
N LEU A 40 6.82 -2.39 -16.10
CA LEU A 40 5.89 -1.39 -15.60
C LEU A 40 4.70 -1.19 -16.55
N ARG A 41 4.94 -1.14 -17.87
CA ARG A 41 3.86 -1.02 -18.86
C ARG A 41 2.93 -2.22 -18.84
N ARG A 42 3.45 -3.44 -18.72
CA ARG A 42 2.62 -4.64 -18.60
C ARG A 42 1.73 -4.58 -17.37
N VAL A 43 2.28 -4.20 -16.21
CA VAL A 43 1.49 -4.07 -14.96
C VAL A 43 0.47 -2.94 -15.09
N ALA A 44 0.86 -1.81 -15.66
CA ALA A 44 -0.04 -0.67 -15.90
C ALA A 44 -1.28 -1.06 -16.73
N GLU A 45 -1.09 -1.82 -17.81
CA GLU A 45 -2.16 -2.21 -18.73
C GLU A 45 -3.08 -3.28 -18.15
N ARG A 46 -2.53 -4.20 -17.34
CA ARG A 46 -3.29 -5.31 -16.76
C ARG A 46 -3.97 -4.96 -15.44
N SER A 47 -3.32 -4.14 -14.63
CA SER A 47 -3.74 -3.86 -13.25
C SER A 47 -4.12 -2.39 -13.06
N TYR A 48 -3.14 -1.47 -13.12
CA TYR A 48 -3.36 -0.11 -12.61
C TYR A 48 -4.41 0.69 -13.38
N LEU A 49 -4.39 0.66 -14.71
CA LEU A 49 -5.35 1.43 -15.53
C LEU A 49 -6.78 0.86 -15.41
N PRO A 50 -7.01 -0.47 -15.57
CA PRO A 50 -8.34 -1.04 -15.35
C PRO A 50 -8.87 -0.77 -13.94
N MET A 51 -8.02 -0.94 -12.91
CA MET A 51 -8.44 -0.76 -11.52
C MET A 51 -8.71 0.71 -11.19
N ASN A 52 -7.87 1.65 -11.63
CA ASN A 52 -8.14 3.07 -11.42
C ASN A 52 -9.44 3.52 -12.12
N LYS A 53 -9.74 2.95 -13.29
CA LYS A 53 -11.03 3.19 -13.97
C LYS A 53 -12.21 2.66 -13.15
N LEU A 54 -12.13 1.43 -12.66
CA LEU A 54 -13.16 0.82 -11.82
C LEU A 54 -13.38 1.65 -10.53
N LEU A 55 -12.30 2.00 -9.83
CA LEU A 55 -12.37 2.82 -8.62
C LEU A 55 -13.01 4.18 -8.89
N MET A 56 -12.68 4.83 -10.01
CA MET A 56 -13.31 6.08 -10.43
C MET A 56 -14.82 5.92 -10.67
N GLU A 57 -15.24 4.83 -11.31
CA GLU A 57 -16.67 4.53 -11.51
C GLU A 57 -17.39 4.29 -10.17
N LEU A 58 -16.80 3.52 -9.26
CA LEU A 58 -17.35 3.30 -7.92
C LEU A 58 -17.46 4.60 -7.12
N ILE A 59 -16.43 5.44 -7.14
CA ILE A 59 -16.44 6.74 -6.48
C ILE A 59 -17.54 7.64 -7.08
N LYS A 60 -17.74 7.65 -8.39
CA LYS A 60 -18.82 8.43 -9.02
C LYS A 60 -20.21 7.94 -8.63
N ASN A 61 -20.39 6.62 -8.50
CA ASN A 61 -21.67 6.02 -8.19
C ASN A 61 -22.05 6.14 -6.70
N TYR A 62 -21.08 6.05 -5.81
CA TYR A 62 -21.31 5.98 -4.36
C TYR A 62 -20.83 7.23 -3.59
N GLY A 63 -20.09 8.14 -4.25
CA GLY A 63 -19.55 9.35 -3.66
C GLY A 63 -18.77 9.07 -2.38
N SER A 64 -19.08 9.82 -1.32
CA SER A 64 -18.42 9.69 -0.01
C SER A 64 -18.60 8.35 0.71
N ALA A 65 -19.53 7.50 0.25
CA ALA A 65 -19.74 6.17 0.82
C ALA A 65 -18.68 5.16 0.39
N PHE A 66 -17.93 5.43 -0.69
CA PHE A 66 -16.83 4.60 -1.15
C PHE A 66 -15.52 5.38 -1.07
N LYS A 67 -14.53 4.81 -0.35
CA LYS A 67 -13.20 5.38 -0.19
C LYS A 67 -12.14 4.29 -0.32
N VAL A 68 -10.95 4.68 -0.75
CA VAL A 68 -9.81 3.77 -0.93
C VAL A 68 -8.51 4.50 -0.58
N SER A 69 -7.52 3.76 -0.08
CA SER A 69 -6.22 4.29 0.31
C SER A 69 -5.10 3.62 -0.49
N PHE A 70 -4.03 4.36 -0.79
CA PHE A 70 -2.85 3.86 -1.50
C PHE A 70 -1.56 4.20 -0.77
N SER A 71 -0.62 3.27 -0.69
CA SER A 71 0.81 3.61 -0.54
C SER A 71 1.50 3.40 -1.88
N ILE A 72 2.00 4.48 -2.47
CA ILE A 72 2.79 4.42 -3.72
C ILE A 72 4.20 4.83 -3.38
N THR A 73 5.15 3.90 -3.48
CA THR A 73 6.55 4.17 -3.13
C THR A 73 7.15 5.26 -4.03
N GLY A 74 8.17 5.97 -3.55
CA GLY A 74 8.82 7.05 -4.29
C GLY A 74 9.40 6.56 -5.62
N LEU A 75 10.08 5.41 -5.61
CA LEU A 75 10.59 4.78 -6.82
C LEU A 75 9.47 4.41 -7.81
N ALA A 76 8.32 3.93 -7.33
CA ALA A 76 7.19 3.65 -8.21
C ALA A 76 6.66 4.94 -8.84
N LEU A 77 6.51 6.03 -8.08
CA LEU A 77 6.10 7.33 -8.61
C LEU A 77 7.07 7.86 -9.68
N GLU A 78 8.39 7.72 -9.47
CA GLU A 78 9.38 8.09 -10.48
C GLU A 78 9.29 7.25 -11.74
N GLN A 79 9.17 5.92 -11.60
CA GLN A 79 8.99 5.03 -12.75
C GLN A 79 7.69 5.35 -13.51
N LEU A 80 6.60 5.66 -12.82
CA LEU A 80 5.35 6.09 -13.45
C LEU A 80 5.56 7.40 -14.23
N ARG A 81 6.29 8.38 -13.70
CA ARG A 81 6.62 9.62 -14.43
C ARG A 81 7.32 9.35 -15.76
N TRP A 82 8.27 8.42 -15.77
CA TRP A 82 9.09 8.16 -16.96
C TRP A 82 8.44 7.21 -17.96
N TYR A 83 7.77 6.16 -17.47
CA TYR A 83 7.36 5.04 -18.30
C TYR A 83 5.84 4.88 -18.43
N ALA A 84 5.04 5.42 -17.50
CA ALA A 84 3.58 5.31 -17.52
C ALA A 84 2.88 6.60 -17.01
N PRO A 85 3.08 7.75 -17.67
CA PRO A 85 2.49 9.02 -17.24
C PRO A 85 0.96 9.04 -17.30
N ASP A 86 0.36 8.17 -18.13
CA ASP A 86 -1.07 7.89 -18.18
C ASP A 86 -1.61 7.29 -16.88
N VAL A 87 -0.88 6.34 -16.27
CA VAL A 87 -1.21 5.80 -14.94
C VAL A 87 -1.08 6.88 -13.88
N LEU A 88 0.02 7.65 -13.89
CA LEU A 88 0.20 8.72 -12.91
C LEU A 88 -0.93 9.75 -12.98
N LYS A 89 -1.34 10.13 -14.20
CA LYS A 89 -2.50 10.98 -14.43
C LYS A 89 -3.78 10.37 -13.86
N SER A 90 -4.00 9.07 -14.01
CA SER A 90 -5.19 8.40 -13.47
C SER A 90 -5.24 8.42 -11.93
N PHE A 91 -4.10 8.26 -11.25
CA PHE A 91 -4.02 8.46 -9.80
C PHE A 91 -4.27 9.91 -9.39
N HIS A 92 -3.77 10.87 -10.17
CA HIS A 92 -4.03 12.29 -9.93
C HIS A 92 -5.52 12.63 -10.11
N ASP A 93 -6.18 12.04 -11.10
CA ASP A 93 -7.63 12.19 -11.30
C ASP A 93 -8.43 11.55 -10.15
N LEU A 94 -7.99 10.40 -9.62
CA LEU A 94 -8.54 9.79 -8.41
C LEU A 94 -8.36 10.69 -7.17
N ALA A 95 -7.18 11.29 -6.99
CA ALA A 95 -6.89 12.21 -5.88
C ALA A 95 -7.87 13.40 -5.86
N LYS A 96 -8.17 13.98 -7.04
CA LYS A 96 -9.10 15.11 -7.19
C LYS A 96 -10.53 14.82 -6.73
N THR A 97 -10.92 13.55 -6.62
CA THR A 97 -12.25 13.20 -6.12
C THR A 97 -12.43 13.51 -4.64
N GLY A 98 -11.35 13.63 -3.86
CA GLY A 98 -11.41 13.75 -2.41
C GLY A 98 -11.83 12.47 -1.68
N HIS A 99 -11.93 11.35 -2.40
CA HIS A 99 -12.33 10.04 -1.88
C HIS A 99 -11.19 9.03 -1.86
N VAL A 100 -9.97 9.48 -2.18
CA VAL A 100 -8.75 8.66 -2.17
C VAL A 100 -7.71 9.26 -1.23
N GLU A 101 -7.15 8.43 -0.35
CA GLU A 101 -6.04 8.79 0.54
C GLU A 101 -4.71 8.27 -0.03
N PHE A 102 -3.65 9.07 0.08
CA PHE A 102 -2.28 8.64 -0.22
C PHE A 102 -1.46 8.65 1.06
N LEU A 103 -0.94 7.48 1.43
CA LEU A 103 -0.14 7.25 2.62
C LEU A 103 1.31 7.68 2.39
N ALA A 104 2.01 7.96 3.50
CA ALA A 104 3.45 8.09 3.50
C ALA A 104 4.12 6.72 3.72
N GLU A 105 5.31 6.57 3.14
CA GLU A 105 6.18 5.41 3.29
C GLU A 105 7.66 5.83 3.10
N THR A 106 8.61 4.92 3.27
CA THR A 106 9.98 5.10 2.79
C THR A 106 10.03 5.28 1.26
N TYR A 107 10.87 6.22 0.82
CA TYR A 107 11.03 6.56 -0.61
C TYR A 107 11.34 5.35 -1.48
N SER A 108 12.25 4.49 -1.02
CA SER A 108 12.76 3.37 -1.79
C SER A 108 12.26 2.01 -1.34
N HIS A 109 11.16 1.95 -0.55
CA HIS A 109 10.67 0.71 0.05
C HIS A 109 11.79 -0.01 0.84
N SER A 110 12.56 0.77 1.62
CA SER A 110 13.75 0.26 2.30
C SER A 110 13.48 -0.19 3.73
N LEU A 111 14.35 -1.07 4.23
CA LEU A 111 14.40 -1.47 5.64
C LEU A 111 15.16 -0.47 6.52
N ALA A 112 15.20 0.82 6.15
CA ALA A 112 15.96 1.84 6.87
C ALA A 112 15.51 1.98 8.34
N SER A 113 14.23 1.75 8.63
CA SER A 113 13.64 1.73 9.97
C SER A 113 14.36 0.80 10.95
N LEU A 114 14.96 -0.29 10.45
CA LEU A 114 15.63 -1.30 11.28
C LEU A 114 17.10 -0.97 11.60
N ARG A 115 17.72 -0.03 10.87
CA ARG A 115 19.17 0.13 10.88
C ARG A 115 19.64 1.56 11.06
N ASN A 116 18.96 2.54 10.47
CA ASN A 116 19.44 3.90 10.43
C ASN A 116 18.28 4.90 10.49
N ARG A 117 18.05 5.44 11.69
CA ARG A 117 17.01 6.46 11.96
C ARG A 117 17.13 7.69 11.07
N ARG A 118 18.36 8.18 10.79
CA ARG A 118 18.56 9.37 9.94
C ARG A 118 18.14 9.10 8.50
N GLU A 119 18.53 7.94 7.97
CA GLU A 119 18.14 7.52 6.62
C GLU A 119 16.64 7.29 6.53
N PHE A 120 16.03 6.64 7.53
CA PHE A 120 14.60 6.43 7.61
C PHE A 120 13.82 7.76 7.54
N ILE A 121 14.16 8.72 8.40
CA ILE A 121 13.53 10.05 8.42
C ILE A 121 13.76 10.79 7.08
N SER A 122 14.97 10.73 6.53
CA SER A 122 15.30 11.32 5.23
C SER A 122 14.41 10.79 4.11
N GLN A 123 14.23 9.47 4.04
CA GLN A 123 13.38 8.83 3.05
C GLN A 123 11.90 9.19 3.21
N ILE A 124 11.38 9.22 4.44
CA ILE A 124 9.99 9.61 4.71
C ILE A 124 9.73 11.04 4.27
N ASN A 125 10.62 11.98 4.63
CA ASN A 125 10.47 13.38 4.26
C ASN A 125 10.52 13.58 2.74
N LYS A 126 11.44 12.89 2.05
CA LYS A 126 11.52 12.92 0.58
C LYS A 126 10.25 12.36 -0.07
N HIS A 127 9.73 11.25 0.45
CA HIS A 127 8.52 10.62 -0.05
C HIS A 127 7.30 11.52 0.15
N SER A 128 7.12 12.04 1.36
CA SER A 128 6.01 12.93 1.68
C SER A 128 6.03 14.21 0.85
N ALA A 129 7.22 14.77 0.57
CA ALA A 129 7.36 15.92 -0.32
C ALA A 129 6.95 15.57 -1.76
N LEU A 130 7.34 14.41 -2.27
CA LEU A 130 6.97 13.94 -3.61
C LEU A 130 5.46 13.69 -3.74
N VAL A 131 4.82 13.10 -2.72
CA VAL A 131 3.36 12.90 -2.69
C VAL A 131 2.63 14.24 -2.71
N GLN A 132 3.08 15.22 -1.91
CA GLN A 132 2.53 16.57 -1.91
C GLN A 132 2.73 17.28 -3.26
N GLU A 133 3.88 17.09 -3.92
CA GLU A 133 4.18 17.64 -5.24
C GLU A 133 3.24 17.06 -6.33
N ILE A 134 3.04 15.75 -6.34
CA ILE A 134 2.27 15.06 -7.40
C ILE A 134 0.77 15.20 -7.20
N PHE A 135 0.30 15.02 -5.97
CA PHE A 135 -1.13 14.87 -5.67
C PHE A 135 -1.71 16.09 -4.95
N GLY A 136 -0.87 17.00 -4.47
CA GLY A 136 -1.34 18.17 -3.71
C GLY A 136 -1.81 17.84 -2.29
N VAL A 137 -1.56 16.62 -1.80
CA VAL A 137 -2.01 16.14 -0.48
C VAL A 137 -0.83 15.88 0.44
N LYS A 138 -0.99 16.22 1.72
CA LYS A 138 -0.03 15.88 2.77
C LYS A 138 -0.48 14.59 3.46
N PRO A 139 0.29 13.49 3.40
CA PRO A 139 -0.09 12.25 4.07
C PRO A 139 -0.15 12.41 5.59
N THR A 140 -1.11 11.75 6.21
CA THR A 140 -1.31 11.69 7.68
C THR A 140 -1.14 10.29 8.25
N THR A 141 -1.23 9.28 7.39
CA THR A 141 -1.13 7.86 7.70
C THR A 141 0.17 7.30 7.13
N PHE A 142 0.87 6.47 7.90
CA PHE A 142 2.15 5.90 7.53
C PHE A 142 2.07 4.38 7.36
N ARG A 143 2.67 3.87 6.29
CA ARG A 143 2.90 2.44 6.09
C ARG A 143 4.40 2.21 6.04
N ASN A 144 4.94 1.46 6.99
CA ASN A 144 6.34 1.04 6.93
C ASN A 144 6.50 -0.12 5.94
N THR A 145 7.71 -0.29 5.42
CA THR A 145 8.07 -1.37 4.52
C THR A 145 7.75 -2.73 5.15
N GLU A 146 7.08 -3.59 4.40
CA GLU A 146 6.56 -4.90 4.81
C GLU A 146 5.67 -4.88 6.07
N LEU A 147 4.98 -3.77 6.34
CA LEU A 147 4.15 -3.58 7.54
C LEU A 147 4.92 -3.84 8.85
N ILE A 148 6.25 -3.66 8.82
CA ILE A 148 7.11 -3.88 9.97
C ILE A 148 6.80 -2.82 11.03
N TYR A 149 6.52 -3.28 12.25
CA TYR A 149 6.16 -2.46 13.38
C TYR A 149 7.03 -2.76 14.59
N SER A 150 7.37 -1.69 15.31
CA SER A 150 7.75 -1.71 16.72
C SER A 150 7.25 -0.41 17.35
N ASP A 151 7.08 -0.37 18.66
CA ASP A 151 6.68 0.88 19.34
C ASP A 151 7.72 2.00 19.09
N ASP A 152 9.01 1.67 18.99
CA ASP A 152 10.05 2.63 18.60
C ASP A 152 9.86 3.21 17.18
N ILE A 153 9.44 2.38 16.21
CA ILE A 153 9.12 2.84 14.85
C ILE A 153 7.89 3.74 14.89
N ALA A 154 6.87 3.35 15.66
CA ALA A 154 5.66 4.14 15.84
C ALA A 154 5.96 5.52 16.45
N ASP A 155 6.82 5.60 17.47
CA ASP A 155 7.26 6.85 18.08
C ASP A 155 8.03 7.73 17.08
N MET A 156 8.98 7.16 16.32
CA MET A 156 9.69 7.89 15.28
C MET A 156 8.76 8.48 14.22
N VAL A 157 7.75 7.73 13.82
CA VAL A 157 6.74 8.14 12.84
C VAL A 157 5.82 9.21 13.44
N TYR A 158 5.44 9.07 14.72
CA TYR A 158 4.64 10.07 15.43
C TYR A 158 5.35 11.42 15.52
N ASP A 159 6.65 11.42 15.85
CA ASP A 159 7.49 12.62 15.95
C ASP A 159 7.53 13.41 14.63
N LEU A 160 7.32 12.74 13.48
CA LEU A 160 7.25 13.37 12.16
C LEU A 160 5.85 13.94 11.84
N GLY A 161 4.87 13.75 12.72
CA GLY A 161 3.53 14.30 12.61
C GLY A 161 2.48 13.37 12.00
N TYR A 162 2.80 12.09 11.81
CA TYR A 162 1.81 11.09 11.40
C TYR A 162 1.03 10.58 12.61
N THR A 163 -0.27 10.32 12.44
CA THR A 163 -1.16 9.95 13.56
C THR A 163 -1.65 8.51 13.51
N THR A 164 -1.39 7.81 12.39
CA THR A 164 -1.82 6.43 12.16
C THR A 164 -0.70 5.65 11.50
N ILE A 165 -0.44 4.43 11.98
CA ILE A 165 0.50 3.49 11.38
C ILE A 165 -0.19 2.15 11.08
N LEU A 166 0.17 1.54 9.94
CA LEU A 166 -0.31 0.22 9.54
C LEU A 166 0.67 -0.88 9.98
N THR A 167 0.15 -2.04 10.41
CA THR A 167 0.95 -3.23 10.74
C THR A 167 0.23 -4.53 10.37
N GLU A 168 0.95 -5.65 10.42
CA GLU A 168 0.38 -6.99 10.21
C GLU A 168 -0.46 -7.46 11.42
N GLY A 169 -1.63 -8.06 11.14
CA GLY A 169 -2.52 -8.65 12.16
C GLY A 169 -2.15 -10.09 12.49
N ALA A 170 -0.86 -10.35 12.73
CA ALA A 170 -0.35 -11.70 12.89
C ALA A 170 -0.92 -12.40 14.14
N LYS A 171 -1.52 -13.57 13.96
CA LYS A 171 -2.18 -14.33 15.03
C LYS A 171 -1.28 -14.61 16.23
N HIS A 172 0.00 -14.91 16.00
CA HIS A 172 0.96 -15.19 17.07
C HIS A 172 1.33 -13.96 17.91
N VAL A 173 1.13 -12.74 17.38
CA VAL A 173 1.32 -11.47 18.11
C VAL A 173 0.04 -11.09 18.86
N LEU A 174 -1.11 -11.22 18.21
CA LEU A 174 -2.40 -10.81 18.79
C LEU A 174 -2.94 -11.80 19.84
N GLY A 175 -2.55 -13.07 19.77
CA GLY A 175 -3.07 -14.11 20.65
C GLY A 175 -4.58 -14.29 20.47
N TRP A 176 -5.36 -13.89 21.48
CA TRP A 176 -6.83 -13.97 21.45
C TRP A 176 -7.50 -12.70 20.89
N LYS A 177 -6.72 -11.63 20.62
CA LYS A 177 -7.23 -10.37 20.10
C LYS A 177 -7.52 -10.47 18.60
N SER A 178 -8.47 -9.65 18.13
CA SER A 178 -8.85 -9.57 16.71
C SER A 178 -8.13 -8.42 16.01
N PRO A 179 -7.69 -8.56 14.74
CA PRO A 179 -7.15 -7.43 13.96
C PRO A 179 -8.21 -6.39 13.57
N ASN A 180 -9.49 -6.67 13.82
CA ASN A 180 -10.64 -5.88 13.37
C ASN A 180 -11.06 -4.76 14.34
N PHE A 181 -10.11 -4.26 15.15
CA PHE A 181 -10.30 -3.15 16.07
C PHE A 181 -9.28 -2.06 15.76
N LEU A 182 -9.59 -0.82 16.13
CA LEU A 182 -8.59 0.22 16.23
C LEU A 182 -7.74 0.00 17.50
N TYR A 183 -6.43 -0.11 17.33
CA TYR A 183 -5.48 -0.18 18.43
C TYR A 183 -4.71 1.12 18.56
N HIS A 184 -3.99 1.25 19.67
CA HIS A 184 -3.06 2.34 19.90
C HIS A 184 -1.69 1.79 20.28
N SER A 185 -0.63 2.53 19.97
CA SER A 185 0.72 2.17 20.43
C SER A 185 0.78 2.14 21.96
N ALA A 186 1.51 1.18 22.51
CA ALA A 186 1.69 1.04 23.94
C ALA A 186 2.53 2.20 24.54
N HIS A 187 3.51 2.71 23.78
CA HIS A 187 4.33 3.85 24.19
C HIS A 187 3.56 5.17 24.09
N ASN A 188 2.78 5.34 23.02
CA ASN A 188 2.06 6.58 22.76
C ASN A 188 0.60 6.31 22.32
N PRO A 189 -0.37 6.41 23.24
CA PRO A 189 -1.78 6.17 22.94
C PRO A 189 -2.40 7.11 21.89
N LYS A 190 -1.72 8.20 21.51
CA LYS A 190 -2.16 9.09 20.42
C LYS A 190 -1.82 8.56 19.04
N MET A 191 -0.94 7.56 18.93
CA MET A 191 -0.67 6.88 17.67
C MET A 191 -1.68 5.76 17.47
N ASN A 192 -2.49 5.88 16.42
CA ASN A 192 -3.41 4.85 15.99
C ASN A 192 -2.67 3.71 15.27
N VAL A 193 -3.07 2.48 15.52
CA VAL A 193 -2.51 1.27 14.91
C VAL A 193 -3.64 0.49 14.25
N LEU A 194 -3.58 0.38 12.93
CA LEU A 194 -4.51 -0.44 12.15
C LEU A 194 -3.80 -1.72 11.71
N LEU A 195 -4.42 -2.85 11.99
CA LEU A 195 -3.85 -4.15 11.67
C LEU A 195 -4.53 -4.76 10.46
N ARG A 196 -3.73 -5.28 9.54
CA ARG A 196 -4.21 -6.07 8.41
C ARG A 196 -4.98 -7.30 8.89
N ASN A 197 -6.15 -7.54 8.33
CA ASN A 197 -6.78 -8.85 8.43
C ASN A 197 -6.14 -9.77 7.38
N TYR A 198 -5.05 -10.45 7.75
CA TYR A 198 -4.25 -11.22 6.79
C TYR A 198 -5.06 -12.34 6.13
N GLN A 199 -5.95 -13.01 6.87
CA GLN A 199 -6.73 -14.13 6.33
C GLN A 199 -7.60 -13.68 5.16
N LEU A 200 -8.44 -12.65 5.37
CA LEU A 200 -9.32 -12.16 4.31
C LEU A 200 -8.60 -11.38 3.22
N SER A 201 -7.49 -10.73 3.56
CA SER A 201 -6.63 -10.10 2.54
C SER A 201 -6.01 -11.16 1.63
N ASP A 202 -5.51 -12.26 2.19
CA ASP A 202 -4.90 -13.37 1.43
C ASP A 202 -5.94 -14.19 0.66
N ASP A 203 -7.19 -14.27 1.16
CA ASP A 203 -8.28 -14.92 0.43
C ASP A 203 -8.54 -14.23 -0.92
N ILE A 204 -8.41 -12.90 -0.96
CA ILE A 204 -8.47 -12.12 -2.20
C ILE A 204 -7.14 -12.20 -2.96
N ALA A 205 -6.01 -11.98 -2.28
CA ALA A 205 -4.72 -11.82 -2.92
C ALA A 205 -4.12 -13.10 -3.50
N PHE A 206 -4.33 -14.24 -2.85
CA PHE A 206 -3.67 -15.50 -3.18
C PHE A 206 -4.66 -16.64 -3.47
N ARG A 207 -5.78 -16.73 -2.74
CA ARG A 207 -6.71 -17.88 -2.85
C ARG A 207 -7.84 -17.68 -3.87
N PHE A 208 -8.04 -16.47 -4.39
CA PHE A 208 -9.12 -16.16 -5.32
C PHE A 208 -9.14 -17.10 -6.54
N SER A 209 -7.97 -17.44 -7.06
CA SER A 209 -7.79 -18.34 -8.22
C SER A 209 -7.50 -19.80 -7.84
N GLU A 210 -7.48 -20.14 -6.55
CA GLU A 210 -7.09 -21.46 -6.05
C GLU A 210 -8.27 -22.43 -6.07
N LYS A 211 -8.42 -23.18 -7.17
CA LYS A 211 -9.55 -24.13 -7.36
C LYS A 211 -9.62 -25.27 -6.34
N GLY A 212 -8.51 -25.55 -5.64
CA GLY A 212 -8.44 -26.58 -4.59
C GLY A 212 -8.81 -26.07 -3.21
N TRP A 213 -8.95 -24.76 -3.03
CA TRP A 213 -9.36 -24.18 -1.76
C TRP A 213 -10.83 -24.48 -1.47
N SER A 214 -11.15 -24.85 -0.24
CA SER A 214 -12.50 -25.28 0.16
C SER A 214 -13.58 -24.21 -0.07
N GLU A 215 -13.21 -22.94 -0.09
CA GLU A 215 -14.13 -21.83 -0.30
C GLU A 215 -14.18 -21.36 -1.76
N TYR A 216 -13.48 -22.00 -2.70
CA TYR A 216 -13.55 -21.65 -4.11
C TYR A 216 -14.93 -22.00 -4.72
N PRO A 217 -15.51 -21.16 -5.60
CA PRO A 217 -15.03 -19.84 -6.00
C PRO A 217 -15.35 -18.76 -4.96
N LEU A 218 -14.49 -17.75 -4.87
CA LEU A 218 -14.75 -16.56 -4.07
C LEU A 218 -15.60 -15.57 -4.88
N THR A 219 -16.80 -15.23 -4.39
CA THR A 219 -17.68 -14.22 -4.99
C THR A 219 -17.90 -13.06 -4.03
N ALA A 220 -18.35 -11.92 -4.55
CA ALA A 220 -18.66 -10.74 -3.73
C ALA A 220 -19.76 -11.04 -2.70
N GLU A 221 -20.76 -11.84 -3.05
CA GLU A 221 -21.85 -12.26 -2.15
C GLU A 221 -21.31 -13.12 -1.02
N LYS A 222 -20.46 -14.11 -1.34
CA LYS A 222 -19.81 -14.98 -0.35
C LYS A 222 -18.95 -14.17 0.60
N PHE A 223 -18.09 -13.29 0.07
CA PHE A 223 -17.24 -12.44 0.89
C PHE A 223 -18.05 -11.49 1.77
N SER A 224 -19.11 -10.87 1.24
CA SER A 224 -20.02 -10.01 2.00
C SER A 224 -20.72 -10.78 3.13
N GLN A 225 -21.15 -12.02 2.90
CA GLN A 225 -21.71 -12.88 3.95
C GLN A 225 -20.71 -13.12 5.08
N TRP A 226 -19.43 -13.40 4.77
CA TRP A 226 -18.40 -13.55 5.79
C TRP A 226 -18.18 -12.29 6.61
N VAL A 227 -18.13 -11.12 5.96
CA VAL A 227 -17.99 -9.82 6.65
C VAL A 227 -19.20 -9.51 7.55
N ASN A 228 -20.41 -9.82 7.07
CA ASN A 228 -21.64 -9.63 7.83
C ASN A 228 -21.72 -10.58 9.03
N ALA A 229 -21.23 -11.82 8.90
CA ALA A 229 -21.21 -12.82 9.97
C ALA A 229 -20.17 -12.55 11.07
N MET A 230 -19.24 -11.61 10.88
CA MET A 230 -18.31 -11.20 11.93
C MET A 230 -19.03 -10.57 13.12
N ASP A 231 -18.42 -10.69 14.30
CA ASP A 231 -18.86 -10.02 15.54
C ASP A 231 -19.21 -8.55 15.29
N GLU A 232 -20.36 -8.11 15.79
CA GLU A 232 -20.87 -6.75 15.61
C GLU A 232 -20.00 -5.69 16.29
N ASN A 233 -19.24 -6.09 17.32
CA ASN A 233 -18.29 -5.22 18.01
C ASN A 233 -17.02 -4.95 17.19
N HIS A 234 -16.75 -5.72 16.13
CA HIS A 234 -15.65 -5.40 15.22
C HIS A 234 -15.90 -4.07 14.51
N GLU A 235 -15.02 -3.11 14.76
CA GLU A 235 -15.16 -1.72 14.29
C GLU A 235 -14.71 -1.58 12.84
N VAL A 236 -13.60 -2.23 12.49
CA VAL A 236 -12.91 -2.07 11.22
C VAL A 236 -12.58 -3.42 10.58
N LEU A 237 -12.58 -3.49 9.26
CA LEU A 237 -11.99 -4.59 8.52
C LEU A 237 -10.96 -4.02 7.54
N ASN A 238 -9.70 -4.29 7.84
CA ASN A 238 -8.55 -3.77 7.11
C ASN A 238 -8.09 -4.79 6.06
N LEU A 239 -8.40 -4.53 4.80
CA LEU A 239 -8.02 -5.35 3.65
C LEU A 239 -6.82 -4.72 2.95
N PHE A 240 -5.63 -5.18 3.34
CA PHE A 240 -4.37 -4.60 2.92
C PHE A 240 -3.69 -5.55 1.94
N MET A 241 -3.46 -5.10 0.71
CA MET A 241 -3.00 -5.95 -0.39
C MET A 241 -2.05 -5.19 -1.32
N ASP A 242 -1.26 -5.92 -2.09
CA ASP A 242 -0.58 -5.36 -3.25
C ASP A 242 -1.62 -4.98 -4.31
N TYR A 243 -1.39 -3.88 -5.03
CA TYR A 243 -2.37 -3.42 -6.01
C TYR A 243 -2.43 -4.34 -7.23
N GLU A 244 -1.29 -4.96 -7.53
CA GLU A 244 -1.11 -5.96 -8.57
C GLU A 244 -1.97 -7.22 -8.38
N THR A 245 -2.46 -7.49 -7.16
CA THR A 245 -3.47 -8.54 -6.90
C THR A 245 -4.62 -8.51 -7.90
N PHE A 246 -5.02 -7.32 -8.35
CA PHE A 246 -6.03 -7.18 -9.38
C PHE A 246 -5.37 -6.97 -10.74
N GLY A 247 -5.42 -8.00 -11.59
CA GLY A 247 -4.89 -7.95 -12.96
C GLY A 247 -3.67 -8.85 -13.20
N GLU A 248 -3.15 -9.49 -12.17
CA GLU A 248 -2.15 -10.56 -12.30
C GLU A 248 -2.73 -11.86 -12.87
#